data_AF-A0A5M6CTL0-F1
#
_entry.id   AF-A0A5M6CTL0-F1
#
_cell.length_a   1.000
_cell.length_b   1.000
_cell.length_c   1.000
_cell.angle_alpha   90.00
_cell.angle_beta   90.00
_cell.angle_gamma   90.00
#
_symmetry.space_group_name_H-M   'P 1'
#
loop_
_entity.id
_entity.type
_entity.pdbx_description
1 polymer ?
#
loop_
_entity_poly.entity_id
_entity_poly.type
_entity_poly.pdbx_seq_one_letter_code
_entity_poly.pdbx_strand_id
1 'polypeptide(L)'
;MKKIVCLAVSLTAFAGFAQNNKSVEFTKKLSYKIESSDSPDSIEDYSNINYDHYLDKNNKESLLSFYYNDTATASYGGSESNYFVSKNWMIPLTVSGISKSVNYTAYGAFKILNEGQSVTKLDRKGTIGGTNCQYYAILRDINNKESYDYCFCIDESNKINNAESIFPDSKLKGLIVSVEYNSENSYKLVYKSSQNVSLKLDIDSDKLSADIEEYQNSAEAESYTDYAVDSAAVAIDAAYGDYSNIYSDPLYTYNYDGSELQDYSLYTYISPIYSVTTTALYNTKEYGGGEDAVGRDQIVSFYKKESKSLVKNLKSAKMITADQKKELDKFYKAQNEKIKSFVPNQAVDYAATDVAEAYAVADTATYAEDYDYYTKYQSDYMNETIDEIVLAYDIDVKDNEKIKEYAPDYCDNLKSKIPNFQNKSLSTHVHNLTGQICDLYLYNNGGNVGYFETINSMRKSYLEIEKLRSSLSQKDQKLLLEFIKNLD
;
A
#
# COMPACT_ATOMS: atom_id res chain seq x y z
N MET A 1 4.27 71.72 7.76
CA MET A 1 5.42 71.74 6.82
C MET A 1 5.60 70.35 6.24
N LYS A 2 5.56 70.24 4.90
CA LYS A 2 6.17 69.23 4.01
C LYS A 2 5.78 67.74 4.26
N LYS A 3 4.87 67.16 3.47
CA LYS A 3 5.07 66.49 2.15
C LYS A 3 5.80 65.14 2.32
N ILE A 4 5.12 63.99 2.17
CA ILE A 4 4.86 63.23 0.91
C ILE A 4 6.16 62.78 0.23
N VAL A 5 6.36 61.45 0.12
CA VAL A 5 6.77 60.62 -1.05
C VAL A 5 6.65 59.14 -0.57
N CYS A 6 5.62 58.35 -0.91
CA CYS A 6 5.51 57.43 -2.08
C CYS A 6 6.64 56.37 -2.10
N LEU A 7 6.51 55.08 -2.45
CA LEU A 7 5.45 54.18 -2.91
C LEU A 7 6.12 52.77 -2.93
N ALA A 8 5.37 51.72 -2.56
CA ALA A 8 5.48 50.31 -2.99
C ALA A 8 6.85 49.68 -3.35
N VAL A 9 7.32 48.71 -2.53
CA VAL A 9 7.79 47.37 -2.96
C VAL A 9 7.59 46.36 -1.79
N SER A 10 6.85 45.27 -2.07
CA SER A 10 6.73 43.95 -1.38
C SER A 10 6.42 43.91 0.13
N LEU A 11 5.35 43.31 0.67
CA LEU A 11 4.35 42.33 0.18
C LEU A 11 4.95 41.15 -0.62
N THR A 12 5.92 40.48 0.00
CA THR A 12 6.40 39.09 -0.19
C THR A 12 7.59 38.94 0.78
N ALA A 13 7.78 37.91 1.61
CA ALA A 13 7.13 36.64 1.78
C ALA A 13 7.28 36.24 3.26
N PHE A 14 6.20 36.36 4.05
CA PHE A 14 5.91 35.34 5.05
C PHE A 14 5.10 34.27 4.32
N ALA A 15 5.76 33.55 3.40
CA ALA A 15 5.31 32.21 3.05
C ALA A 15 5.80 31.33 4.19
N GLY A 16 5.10 31.39 5.34
CA GLY A 16 5.06 30.22 6.18
C GLY A 16 4.62 29.07 5.30
N PHE A 17 5.24 27.91 5.48
CA PHE A 17 4.88 26.64 4.87
C PHE A 17 3.36 26.46 4.85
N ALA A 18 2.72 26.97 3.81
CA ALA A 18 1.57 26.31 3.27
C ALA A 18 2.19 25.06 2.65
N GLN A 19 2.11 23.93 3.36
CA GLN A 19 1.83 22.72 2.60
C GLN A 19 0.71 23.14 1.65
N ASN A 20 0.97 23.07 0.34
CA ASN A 20 -0.08 23.19 -0.64
C ASN A 20 -1.01 22.01 -0.38
N ASN A 21 -1.90 22.12 0.60
CA ASN A 21 -2.94 21.16 0.89
C ASN A 21 -3.98 21.36 -0.21
N LYS A 22 -3.59 20.97 -1.44
CA LYS A 22 -4.53 20.81 -2.52
C LYS A 22 -5.51 19.74 -2.05
N SER A 23 -6.78 20.07 -2.20
CA SER A 23 -7.87 19.29 -1.67
C SER A 23 -8.99 19.28 -2.68
N VAL A 24 -9.58 18.13 -2.89
CA VAL A 24 -10.76 17.98 -3.74
C VAL A 24 -12.00 17.98 -2.84
N GLU A 25 -12.96 18.82 -3.19
CA GLU A 25 -14.26 18.87 -2.52
C GLU A 25 -15.32 18.23 -3.42
N PHE A 26 -15.89 17.13 -2.93
CA PHE A 26 -17.03 16.46 -3.53
C PHE A 26 -18.32 17.04 -2.96
N THR A 27 -19.19 17.49 -3.85
CA THR A 27 -20.41 18.23 -3.51
C THR A 27 -21.68 17.40 -3.73
N LYS A 28 -21.55 16.27 -4.42
CA LYS A 28 -22.66 15.39 -4.75
C LYS A 28 -22.29 13.93 -4.59
N LYS A 29 -23.21 13.14 -4.06
CA LYS A 29 -23.11 11.68 -3.93
C LYS A 29 -24.22 11.03 -4.71
N LEU A 30 -23.88 10.07 -5.57
CA LEU A 30 -24.82 9.21 -6.29
C LEU A 30 -24.69 7.79 -5.74
N SER A 31 -25.80 7.19 -5.34
CA SER A 31 -25.80 5.84 -4.78
C SER A 31 -26.40 4.85 -5.79
N TYR A 32 -25.77 3.68 -5.90
CA TYR A 32 -26.17 2.58 -6.75
C TYR A 32 -26.26 1.30 -5.92
N LYS A 33 -27.03 0.35 -6.43
CA LYS A 33 -27.05 -1.03 -5.90
C LYS A 33 -26.75 -2.02 -7.02
N ILE A 34 -26.44 -3.24 -6.64
CA ILE A 34 -26.28 -4.35 -7.57
C ILE A 34 -27.66 -5.03 -7.79
N GLU A 35 -27.99 -5.35 -9.04
CA GLU A 35 -29.11 -6.21 -9.44
C GLU A 35 -28.57 -7.38 -10.28
N SER A 36 -28.96 -8.63 -10.01
CA SER A 36 -28.57 -9.83 -10.77
C SER A 36 -29.74 -10.38 -11.59
N SER A 37 -29.46 -10.97 -12.76
CA SER A 37 -30.47 -11.57 -13.65
C SER A 37 -30.84 -13.01 -13.30
N ASP A 38 -29.97 -13.76 -12.62
CA ASP A 38 -30.19 -15.17 -12.26
C ASP A 38 -30.12 -15.40 -10.75
N SER A 39 -31.07 -16.20 -10.26
CA SER A 39 -31.29 -16.49 -8.85
C SER A 39 -30.98 -17.96 -8.54
N PRO A 40 -29.79 -18.25 -7.99
CA PRO A 40 -29.58 -19.45 -7.19
C PRO A 40 -29.01 -19.06 -5.82
N ASP A 41 -29.85 -18.95 -4.79
CA ASP A 41 -29.53 -19.02 -3.34
C ASP A 41 -28.30 -18.26 -2.75
N SER A 42 -27.55 -17.48 -3.54
CA SER A 42 -26.31 -16.77 -3.18
C SER A 42 -26.47 -15.25 -3.24
N ILE A 43 -27.71 -14.76 -3.40
CA ILE A 43 -28.07 -13.34 -3.54
C ILE A 43 -27.95 -12.57 -2.22
N GLU A 44 -27.88 -13.24 -1.06
CA GLU A 44 -27.87 -12.58 0.24
C GLU A 44 -26.68 -11.62 0.43
N ASP A 45 -25.61 -11.75 -0.35
CA ASP A 45 -24.39 -10.95 -0.17
C ASP A 45 -24.36 -9.62 -0.93
N TYR A 46 -24.91 -9.54 -2.14
CA TYR A 46 -24.82 -8.32 -2.96
C TYR A 46 -25.79 -7.22 -2.55
N SER A 47 -26.91 -7.54 -1.90
CA SER A 47 -27.79 -6.53 -1.29
C SER A 47 -27.11 -5.76 -0.17
N ASN A 48 -26.01 -6.30 0.34
CA ASN A 48 -25.23 -5.69 1.39
C ASN A 48 -24.12 -4.78 0.87
N ILE A 49 -23.88 -4.71 -0.44
CA ILE A 49 -22.85 -3.86 -1.02
C ILE A 49 -23.47 -2.57 -1.56
N ASN A 50 -22.98 -1.44 -1.07
CA ASN A 50 -23.28 -0.13 -1.59
C ASN A 50 -22.16 0.34 -2.51
N TYR A 51 -22.53 1.03 -3.57
CA TYR A 51 -21.62 1.76 -4.43
C TYR A 51 -22.01 3.22 -4.45
N ASP A 52 -21.10 4.09 -4.01
CA ASP A 52 -21.26 5.52 -4.06
C ASP A 52 -20.28 6.16 -5.04
N HIS A 53 -20.79 7.06 -5.87
CA HIS A 53 -20.03 7.90 -6.78
C HIS A 53 -20.13 9.35 -6.32
N TYR A 54 -19.03 9.88 -5.81
CA TYR A 54 -18.91 11.27 -5.36
C TYR A 54 -18.37 12.14 -6.48
N LEU A 55 -19.01 13.28 -6.75
CA LEU A 55 -18.63 14.19 -7.82
C LEU A 55 -18.13 15.52 -7.25
N ASP A 56 -17.03 16.01 -7.81
CA ASP A 56 -16.60 17.39 -7.60
C ASP A 56 -17.60 18.36 -8.25
N LYS A 57 -17.46 19.65 -7.94
CA LYS A 57 -18.35 20.69 -8.47
C LYS A 57 -18.34 20.80 -9.99
N ASN A 58 -17.26 20.36 -10.66
CA ASN A 58 -17.09 20.48 -12.10
C ASN A 58 -17.37 19.17 -12.86
N ASN A 59 -17.64 18.07 -12.15
CA ASN A 59 -17.72 16.69 -12.68
C ASN A 59 -16.46 16.26 -13.46
N LYS A 60 -15.29 16.77 -13.07
CA LYS A 60 -13.99 16.40 -13.65
C LYS A 60 -13.21 15.43 -12.79
N GLU A 61 -13.46 15.47 -11.49
CA GLU A 61 -12.85 14.60 -10.51
C GLU A 61 -13.94 13.88 -9.75
N SER A 62 -13.72 12.61 -9.46
CA SER A 62 -14.70 11.84 -8.72
C SER A 62 -14.07 10.79 -7.83
N LEU A 63 -14.83 10.29 -6.87
CA LEU A 63 -14.45 9.20 -6.00
C LEU A 63 -15.49 8.11 -6.11
N LEU A 64 -15.05 6.89 -6.41
CA LEU A 64 -15.86 5.68 -6.40
C LEU A 64 -15.58 4.93 -5.11
N SER A 65 -16.61 4.67 -4.31
CA SER A 65 -16.50 3.94 -3.05
C SER A 65 -17.40 2.72 -3.08
N PHE A 66 -16.83 1.55 -2.81
CA PHE A 66 -17.51 0.27 -2.72
C PHE A 66 -17.41 -0.24 -1.29
N TYR A 67 -18.53 -0.44 -0.60
CA TYR A 67 -18.50 -0.80 0.82
C TYR A 67 -19.72 -1.63 1.23
N TYR A 68 -19.57 -2.45 2.26
CA TYR A 68 -20.71 -3.14 2.87
C TYR A 68 -21.60 -2.16 3.66
N ASN A 69 -22.91 -2.38 3.68
CA ASN A 69 -23.84 -1.64 4.53
C ASN A 69 -23.49 -1.86 6.03
N ASP A 70 -23.93 -0.96 6.91
CA ASP A 70 -23.55 -0.99 8.33
C ASP A 70 -23.85 -2.34 9.03
N THR A 71 -24.86 -3.08 8.56
CA THR A 71 -25.24 -4.39 9.14
C THR A 71 -24.30 -5.50 8.68
N ALA A 72 -23.81 -5.43 7.45
CA ALA A 72 -22.87 -6.38 6.85
C ALA A 72 -21.40 -6.03 7.13
N THR A 73 -21.06 -4.75 7.34
CA THR A 73 -19.71 -4.31 7.75
C THR A 73 -19.25 -4.95 9.06
N ALA A 74 -20.19 -5.15 10.00
CA ALA A 74 -19.94 -5.87 11.26
C ALA A 74 -19.77 -7.39 11.06
N SER A 75 -20.34 -7.94 9.98
CA SER A 75 -20.28 -9.38 9.67
C SER A 75 -19.07 -9.73 8.81
N TYR A 76 -18.60 -8.80 7.94
CA TYR A 76 -17.54 -9.03 6.95
C TYR A 76 -16.26 -8.23 7.17
N GLY A 77 -16.14 -7.48 8.27
CA GLY A 77 -14.88 -6.87 8.68
C GLY A 77 -14.34 -5.79 7.73
N GLY A 78 -15.14 -4.75 7.47
CA GLY A 78 -14.73 -3.49 6.83
C GLY A 78 -13.98 -3.59 5.49
N SER A 79 -14.69 -3.41 4.37
CA SER A 79 -14.20 -3.68 3.01
C SER A 79 -14.28 -2.47 2.06
N GLU A 80 -14.10 -1.25 2.56
CA GLU A 80 -14.25 -0.06 1.72
C GLU A 80 -13.11 0.03 0.69
N SER A 81 -13.44 -0.15 -0.59
CA SER A 81 -12.52 0.08 -1.70
C SER A 81 -12.80 1.42 -2.35
N ASN A 82 -11.79 2.27 -2.42
CA ASN A 82 -11.92 3.63 -2.93
C ASN A 82 -11.05 3.83 -4.17
N TYR A 83 -11.62 4.44 -5.20
CA TYR A 83 -10.93 4.81 -6.43
C TYR A 83 -11.16 6.28 -6.74
N PHE A 84 -10.09 7.07 -6.77
CA PHE A 84 -10.14 8.43 -7.30
C PHE A 84 -10.06 8.40 -8.83
N VAL A 85 -10.93 9.17 -9.47
CA VAL A 85 -11.00 9.27 -10.92
C VAL A 85 -10.62 10.68 -11.34
N SER A 86 -9.58 10.80 -12.17
CA SER A 86 -9.14 12.05 -12.75
C SER A 86 -8.44 11.80 -14.08
N LYS A 87 -8.70 12.61 -15.11
CA LYS A 87 -8.05 12.53 -16.43
C LYS A 87 -7.98 11.09 -17.00
N ASN A 88 -9.09 10.35 -16.97
CA ASN A 88 -9.22 8.95 -17.42
C ASN A 88 -8.47 7.90 -16.57
N TRP A 89 -7.75 8.32 -15.52
CA TRP A 89 -7.16 7.43 -14.54
C TRP A 89 -8.17 7.02 -13.46
N MET A 90 -8.19 5.74 -13.13
CA MET A 90 -8.71 5.20 -11.89
C MET A 90 -7.55 4.86 -10.97
N ILE A 91 -7.53 5.48 -9.79
CA ILE A 91 -6.42 5.41 -8.86
C ILE A 91 -6.91 4.84 -7.54
N PRO A 92 -6.49 3.62 -7.16
CA PRO A 92 -6.85 3.05 -5.87
C PRO A 92 -6.26 3.90 -4.75
N LEU A 93 -7.07 4.21 -3.74
CA LEU A 93 -6.63 4.94 -2.58
C LEU A 93 -7.22 4.37 -1.29
N THR A 94 -6.56 4.70 -0.19
CA THR A 94 -7.06 4.46 1.16
C THR A 94 -7.23 5.80 1.86
N VAL A 95 -8.35 5.96 2.56
CA VAL A 95 -8.63 7.14 3.38
C VAL A 95 -8.48 6.74 4.84
N SER A 96 -7.55 7.37 5.54
CA SER A 96 -7.42 7.18 6.98
C SER A 96 -8.65 7.70 7.71
N GLY A 97 -9.36 6.84 8.44
CA GLY A 97 -10.51 7.24 9.26
C GLY A 97 -10.16 8.20 10.41
N ILE A 98 -8.88 8.30 10.78
CA ILE A 98 -8.41 9.13 11.91
C ILE A 98 -7.90 10.49 11.42
N SER A 99 -7.04 10.50 10.40
CA SER A 99 -6.39 11.72 9.89
C SER A 99 -7.04 12.27 8.63
N LYS A 100 -7.95 11.52 7.98
CA LYS A 100 -8.48 11.80 6.64
C LYS A 100 -7.41 11.91 5.55
N SER A 101 -6.17 11.51 5.86
CA SER A 101 -5.08 11.48 4.90
C SER A 101 -5.36 10.42 3.85
N VAL A 102 -5.05 10.76 2.61
CA VAL A 102 -5.18 9.86 1.47
C VAL A 102 -3.82 9.23 1.21
N ASN A 103 -3.77 7.91 1.14
CA ASN A 103 -2.61 7.19 0.61
C ASN A 103 -3.00 6.50 -0.69
N TYR A 104 -2.10 6.51 -1.67
CA TYR A 104 -2.28 5.86 -2.97
C TYR A 104 -0.98 5.19 -3.40
N THR A 105 -1.09 4.34 -4.41
CA THR A 105 0.06 3.70 -5.07
C THR A 105 -0.04 3.91 -6.57
N ALA A 106 0.99 4.50 -7.20
CA ALA A 106 1.02 4.74 -8.65
C ALA A 106 0.92 3.44 -9.46
N TYR A 107 1.55 2.35 -8.98
CA TYR A 107 1.49 1.01 -9.59
C TYR A 107 0.06 0.50 -9.81
N GLY A 108 -0.86 0.76 -8.87
CA GLY A 108 -2.23 0.26 -8.94
C GLY A 108 -3.14 1.10 -9.83
N ALA A 109 -2.66 2.21 -10.38
CA ALA A 109 -3.46 3.07 -11.24
C ALA A 109 -3.63 2.47 -12.64
N PHE A 110 -4.84 2.59 -13.19
CA PHE A 110 -5.15 2.09 -14.53
C PHE A 110 -6.07 3.07 -15.27
N LYS A 111 -6.05 3.02 -16.61
CA LYS A 111 -6.93 3.84 -17.44
C LYS A 111 -8.29 3.16 -17.61
N ILE A 112 -9.36 3.95 -17.51
CA ILE A 112 -10.74 3.46 -17.80
C ILE A 112 -10.87 3.10 -19.28
N LEU A 113 -10.29 3.94 -20.14
CA LEU A 113 -10.15 3.70 -21.57
C LEU A 113 -8.67 3.58 -21.93
N ASN A 114 -8.27 2.45 -22.52
CA ASN A 114 -6.93 2.30 -23.06
C ASN A 114 -6.72 3.20 -24.29
N GLU A 115 -5.46 3.38 -24.69
CA GLU A 115 -5.14 4.16 -25.88
C GLU A 115 -5.83 3.59 -27.13
N GLY A 116 -6.50 4.45 -27.90
CA GLY A 116 -7.29 4.05 -29.06
C GLY A 116 -8.67 3.47 -28.75
N GLN A 117 -9.01 3.19 -27.49
CA GLN A 117 -10.38 2.82 -27.10
C GLN A 117 -11.27 4.05 -26.96
N SER A 118 -12.56 3.87 -27.24
CA SER A 118 -13.57 4.90 -27.03
C SER A 118 -14.89 4.30 -26.60
N VAL A 119 -15.69 5.09 -25.89
CA VAL A 119 -17.06 4.74 -25.55
C VAL A 119 -17.95 4.84 -26.79
N THR A 120 -18.50 3.70 -27.23
CA THR A 120 -19.27 3.58 -28.47
C THR A 120 -20.77 3.61 -28.21
N LYS A 121 -21.50 4.49 -28.91
CA LYS A 121 -22.98 4.53 -28.86
C LYS A 121 -23.55 3.28 -29.55
N LEU A 122 -24.35 2.51 -28.82
CA LEU A 122 -25.01 1.33 -29.36
C LEU A 122 -26.36 1.68 -30.01
N ASP A 123 -26.85 0.84 -30.92
CA ASP A 123 -28.23 0.96 -31.43
C ASP A 123 -29.22 0.27 -30.47
N ARG A 124 -29.14 0.65 -29.19
CA ARG A 124 -29.91 0.08 -28.10
C ARG A 124 -30.33 1.19 -27.15
N LYS A 125 -31.62 1.23 -26.81
CA LYS A 125 -32.20 2.12 -25.81
C LYS A 125 -32.84 1.28 -24.72
N GLY A 126 -32.99 1.83 -23.53
CA GLY A 126 -33.62 1.15 -22.41
C GLY A 126 -34.35 2.09 -21.49
N THR A 127 -35.07 1.48 -20.56
CA THR A 127 -35.71 2.18 -19.45
C THR A 127 -35.37 1.42 -18.17
N ILE A 128 -34.72 2.09 -17.23
CA ILE A 128 -34.30 1.51 -15.95
C ILE A 128 -34.85 2.39 -14.83
N GLY A 129 -35.65 1.81 -13.93
CA GLY A 129 -36.28 2.56 -12.85
C GLY A 129 -37.21 3.69 -13.33
N GLY A 130 -37.78 3.58 -14.53
CA GLY A 130 -38.60 4.62 -15.16
C GLY A 130 -37.81 5.71 -15.91
N THR A 131 -36.48 5.67 -15.87
CA THR A 131 -35.61 6.61 -16.59
C THR A 131 -35.22 6.03 -17.94
N ASN A 132 -35.51 6.76 -19.02
CA ASN A 132 -35.07 6.40 -20.36
C ASN A 132 -33.58 6.69 -20.54
N CYS A 133 -32.85 5.75 -21.13
CA CYS A 133 -31.42 5.88 -21.34
C CYS A 133 -30.98 5.27 -22.67
N GLN A 134 -29.85 5.78 -23.15
CA GLN A 134 -29.16 5.32 -24.34
C GLN A 134 -27.99 4.44 -23.91
N TYR A 135 -27.81 3.29 -24.54
CA TYR A 135 -26.67 2.41 -24.23
C TYR A 135 -25.41 2.82 -24.98
N TYR A 136 -24.31 2.73 -24.25
CA TYR A 136 -22.94 3.01 -24.66
C TYR A 136 -22.04 1.87 -24.18
N ALA A 137 -21.02 1.48 -24.92
CA ALA A 137 -20.15 0.38 -24.53
C ALA A 137 -18.68 0.65 -24.78
N ILE A 138 -17.84 0.05 -23.94
CA ILE A 138 -16.41 -0.11 -24.19
C ILE A 138 -16.26 -1.46 -24.90
N LEU A 139 -15.99 -1.43 -26.19
CA LEU A 139 -15.93 -2.63 -27.03
C LEU A 139 -14.58 -3.35 -26.86
N ARG A 140 -14.62 -4.68 -26.69
CA ARG A 140 -13.43 -5.55 -26.79
C ARG A 140 -12.96 -5.67 -28.23
N ASP A 141 -13.91 -5.79 -29.15
CA ASP A 141 -13.70 -5.77 -30.59
C ASP A 141 -14.51 -4.63 -31.20
N ILE A 142 -13.82 -3.64 -31.76
CA ILE A 142 -14.43 -2.44 -32.34
C ILE A 142 -15.42 -2.75 -33.49
N ASN A 143 -15.28 -3.91 -34.13
CA ASN A 143 -16.15 -4.35 -35.21
C ASN A 143 -17.36 -5.16 -34.73
N ASN A 144 -17.33 -5.64 -33.48
CA ASN A 144 -18.40 -6.43 -32.90
C ASN A 144 -19.06 -5.69 -31.73
N LYS A 145 -20.21 -5.06 -32.00
CA LYS A 145 -20.97 -4.27 -31.01
C LYS A 145 -21.56 -5.09 -29.86
N GLU A 146 -21.58 -6.42 -29.96
CA GLU A 146 -22.01 -7.32 -28.89
C GLU A 146 -20.83 -7.76 -28.00
N SER A 147 -19.60 -7.50 -28.45
CA SER A 147 -18.37 -7.79 -27.71
C SER A 147 -17.92 -6.55 -26.94
N TYR A 148 -18.42 -6.40 -25.71
CA TYR A 148 -18.04 -5.30 -24.81
C TYR A 148 -17.50 -5.81 -23.47
N ASP A 149 -16.62 -5.01 -22.85
CA ASP A 149 -16.21 -5.20 -21.46
C ASP A 149 -17.28 -4.63 -20.53
N TYR A 150 -17.68 -3.38 -20.78
CA TYR A 150 -18.67 -2.68 -19.99
C TYR A 150 -19.69 -1.99 -20.90
N CYS A 151 -20.95 -2.01 -20.47
CA CYS A 151 -22.04 -1.34 -21.13
C CYS A 151 -22.77 -0.43 -20.13
N PHE A 152 -23.02 0.79 -20.54
CA PHE A 152 -23.51 1.90 -19.73
C PHE A 152 -24.83 2.39 -20.30
N CYS A 153 -25.89 2.40 -19.50
CA CYS A 153 -27.16 3.04 -19.88
C CYS A 153 -27.17 4.47 -19.32
N ILE A 154 -27.12 5.48 -20.20
CA ILE A 154 -26.95 6.88 -19.83
C ILE A 154 -28.18 7.70 -20.23
N ASP A 155 -28.75 8.43 -19.27
CA ASP A 155 -29.77 9.47 -19.52
C ASP A 155 -29.06 10.77 -19.94
N GLU A 156 -28.97 10.98 -21.25
CA GLU A 156 -28.31 12.13 -21.88
C GLU A 156 -29.00 13.47 -21.56
N SER A 157 -30.25 13.43 -21.08
CA SER A 157 -31.04 14.62 -20.77
C SER A 157 -30.98 15.04 -19.30
N ASN A 158 -30.35 14.22 -18.45
CA ASN A 158 -30.32 14.47 -17.02
C ASN A 158 -29.43 15.67 -16.66
N LYS A 159 -29.82 16.42 -15.62
CA LYS A 159 -29.00 17.50 -15.08
C LYS A 159 -27.81 16.99 -14.27
N ILE A 160 -27.89 15.78 -13.74
CA ILE A 160 -26.76 15.09 -13.10
C ILE A 160 -25.86 14.55 -14.21
N ASN A 161 -24.56 14.81 -14.11
CA ASN A 161 -23.61 14.44 -15.14
C ASN A 161 -22.38 13.76 -14.53
N ASN A 162 -22.49 12.47 -14.25
CA ASN A 162 -21.34 11.69 -13.82
C ASN A 162 -20.62 10.98 -14.97
N ALA A 163 -21.26 10.85 -16.15
CA ALA A 163 -20.61 10.33 -17.34
C ALA A 163 -19.34 11.12 -17.71
N GLU A 164 -19.37 12.45 -17.56
CA GLU A 164 -18.20 13.31 -17.85
C GLU A 164 -17.02 13.06 -16.91
N SER A 165 -17.25 12.58 -15.69
CA SER A 165 -16.15 12.26 -14.75
C SER A 165 -15.45 10.94 -15.06
N ILE A 166 -16.20 9.97 -15.63
CA ILE A 166 -15.69 8.65 -16.02
C ILE A 166 -15.07 8.70 -17.42
N PHE A 167 -15.64 9.50 -18.32
CA PHE A 167 -15.21 9.64 -19.71
C PHE A 167 -14.85 11.09 -20.04
N PRO A 168 -13.81 11.67 -19.40
CA PRO A 168 -13.51 13.10 -19.49
C PRO A 168 -13.10 13.56 -20.90
N ASP A 169 -12.51 12.66 -21.69
CA ASP A 169 -12.10 12.92 -23.07
C ASP A 169 -13.24 12.69 -24.08
N SER A 170 -14.36 12.13 -23.62
CA SER A 170 -15.57 12.02 -24.43
C SER A 170 -16.38 13.33 -24.36
N LYS A 171 -17.18 13.60 -25.39
CA LYS A 171 -18.22 14.65 -25.32
C LYS A 171 -19.50 14.15 -24.63
N LEU A 172 -19.47 12.96 -24.03
CA LEU A 172 -20.64 12.30 -23.44
C LEU A 172 -20.99 12.96 -22.12
N LYS A 173 -22.28 13.30 -21.96
CA LYS A 173 -22.83 13.89 -20.75
C LYS A 173 -24.11 13.17 -20.36
N GLY A 174 -24.38 13.15 -19.07
CA GLY A 174 -25.62 12.62 -18.52
C GLY A 174 -25.42 11.76 -17.28
N LEU A 175 -26.53 11.24 -16.79
CA LEU A 175 -26.56 10.35 -15.63
C LEU A 175 -26.35 8.92 -16.11
N ILE A 176 -25.32 8.25 -15.61
CA ILE A 176 -25.18 6.80 -15.72
C ILE A 176 -26.29 6.18 -14.86
N VAL A 177 -27.30 5.60 -15.49
CA VAL A 177 -28.43 4.96 -14.82
C VAL A 177 -28.10 3.51 -14.49
N SER A 178 -27.29 2.87 -15.32
CA SER A 178 -26.86 1.49 -15.10
C SER A 178 -25.51 1.20 -15.73
N VAL A 179 -24.75 0.27 -15.13
CA VAL A 179 -23.54 -0.33 -15.68
C VAL A 179 -23.69 -1.84 -15.65
N GLU A 180 -23.44 -2.51 -16.76
CA GLU A 180 -23.48 -3.98 -16.88
C GLU A 180 -22.16 -4.50 -17.47
N TYR A 181 -21.71 -5.66 -16.99
CA TYR A 181 -20.55 -6.39 -17.50
C TYR A 181 -21.02 -7.57 -18.37
N ASN A 182 -20.32 -7.82 -19.47
CA ASN A 182 -20.67 -8.92 -20.38
C ASN A 182 -20.16 -10.27 -19.87
N SER A 183 -20.95 -10.93 -19.00
CA SER A 183 -20.73 -12.31 -18.54
C SER A 183 -22.04 -13.09 -18.44
N GLU A 184 -21.95 -14.42 -18.49
CA GLU A 184 -23.11 -15.35 -18.47
C GLU A 184 -23.95 -15.27 -17.18
N ASN A 185 -23.42 -14.68 -16.09
CA ASN A 185 -24.10 -14.44 -14.81
C ASN A 185 -24.09 -12.93 -14.47
N SER A 186 -24.50 -12.09 -15.41
CA SER A 186 -24.30 -10.64 -15.30
C SER A 186 -25.09 -10.00 -14.15
N TYR A 187 -24.38 -9.30 -13.29
CA TYR A 187 -24.96 -8.30 -12.41
C TYR A 187 -24.84 -6.92 -13.05
N LYS A 188 -25.75 -6.02 -12.69
CA LYS A 188 -25.75 -4.62 -13.12
C LYS A 188 -25.78 -3.70 -11.90
N LEU A 189 -24.97 -2.65 -11.94
CA LEU A 189 -25.08 -1.54 -11.01
C LEU A 189 -26.23 -0.66 -11.49
N VAL A 190 -27.20 -0.36 -10.62
CA VAL A 190 -28.38 0.44 -10.95
C VAL A 190 -28.49 1.63 -10.02
N TYR A 191 -28.62 2.82 -10.62
CA TYR A 191 -28.79 4.08 -9.92
C TYR A 191 -30.02 4.05 -9.00
N LYS A 192 -29.86 4.63 -7.80
CA LYS A 192 -30.93 4.74 -6.81
C LYS A 192 -31.29 6.16 -6.46
N SER A 193 -30.30 6.93 -6.06
CA SER A 193 -30.53 8.25 -5.49
C SER A 193 -29.32 9.15 -5.62
N SER A 194 -29.57 10.44 -5.49
CA SER A 194 -28.53 11.45 -5.38
C SER A 194 -28.80 12.35 -4.19
N GLN A 195 -27.75 12.78 -3.51
CA GLN A 195 -27.83 13.77 -2.45
C GLN A 195 -26.65 14.75 -2.52
N ASN A 196 -26.83 15.95 -1.98
CA ASN A 196 -25.74 16.89 -1.79
C ASN A 196 -24.92 16.47 -0.57
N VAL A 197 -23.60 16.62 -0.66
CA VAL A 197 -22.65 16.30 0.42
C VAL A 197 -21.58 17.39 0.48
N SER A 198 -20.81 17.43 1.56
CA SER A 198 -19.57 18.20 1.63
C SER A 198 -18.49 17.26 2.16
N LEU A 199 -17.85 16.55 1.24
CA LEU A 199 -16.73 15.67 1.51
C LEU A 199 -15.48 16.32 0.94
N LYS A 200 -14.49 16.56 1.80
CA LYS A 200 -13.22 17.17 1.41
C LYS A 200 -12.09 16.19 1.74
N LEU A 201 -11.28 15.87 0.74
CA LEU A 201 -10.10 15.01 0.88
C LEU A 201 -8.85 15.78 0.44
N ASP A 202 -7.75 15.55 1.14
CA ASP A 202 -6.44 16.14 0.82
C ASP A 202 -5.81 15.33 -0.32
N ILE A 203 -6.11 15.75 -1.56
CA ILE A 203 -5.72 15.10 -2.81
C ILE A 203 -5.08 16.17 -3.70
N ASP A 204 -3.81 15.95 -4.07
CA ASP A 204 -3.14 16.71 -5.12
C ASP A 204 -3.21 15.92 -6.44
N SER A 205 -4.27 16.16 -7.21
CA SER A 205 -4.53 15.46 -8.47
C SER A 205 -3.42 15.64 -9.52
N ASP A 206 -2.72 16.77 -9.49
CA ASP A 206 -1.61 17.02 -10.41
C ASP A 206 -0.40 16.16 -10.04
N LYS A 207 -0.06 16.10 -8.75
CA LYS A 207 1.00 15.23 -8.25
C LYS A 207 0.68 13.77 -8.53
N LEU A 208 -0.54 13.32 -8.23
CA LEU A 208 -1.02 11.98 -8.54
C LEU A 208 -0.81 11.61 -10.02
N SER A 209 -1.18 12.50 -10.93
CA SER A 209 -1.01 12.27 -12.37
C SER A 209 0.48 12.16 -12.74
N ALA A 210 1.33 13.05 -12.18
CA ALA A 210 2.76 13.07 -12.45
C ALA A 210 3.46 11.80 -11.95
N ASP A 211 3.16 11.37 -10.72
CA ASP A 211 3.73 10.15 -10.13
C ASP A 211 3.35 8.90 -10.96
N ILE A 212 2.13 8.85 -11.50
CA ILE A 212 1.70 7.77 -12.40
C ILE A 212 2.46 7.82 -13.72
N GLU A 213 2.53 8.97 -14.38
CA GLU A 213 3.26 9.13 -15.64
C GLU A 213 4.75 8.79 -15.47
N GLU A 214 5.38 9.20 -14.38
CA GLU A 214 6.77 8.85 -14.06
C GLU A 214 6.96 7.34 -13.86
N TYR A 215 6.05 6.70 -13.12
CA TYR A 215 6.08 5.25 -12.92
C TYR A 215 5.92 4.48 -14.25
N GLN A 216 4.99 4.90 -15.11
CA GLN A 216 4.79 4.25 -16.41
C GLN A 216 6.00 4.41 -17.33
N ASN A 217 6.58 5.62 -17.39
CA ASN A 217 7.75 5.89 -18.23
C ASN A 217 8.99 5.12 -17.75
N SER A 218 9.16 4.92 -16.44
CA SER A 218 10.26 4.12 -15.89
C SER A 218 10.05 2.61 -16.12
N ALA A 219 8.82 2.11 -15.96
CA ALA A 219 8.49 0.72 -16.26
C ALA A 219 8.62 0.37 -17.76
N GLU A 220 8.24 1.27 -18.67
CA GLU A 220 8.42 1.08 -20.11
C GLU A 220 9.90 1.14 -20.52
N ALA A 221 10.71 1.99 -19.87
CA ALA A 221 12.15 2.08 -20.11
C ALA A 221 12.91 0.80 -19.70
N GLU A 222 12.46 0.09 -18.68
CA GLU A 222 13.00 -1.22 -18.30
C GLU A 222 12.57 -2.34 -19.26
N SER A 223 11.46 -2.18 -19.99
CA SER A 223 10.97 -3.16 -20.97
C SER A 223 11.68 -3.13 -22.34
N TYR A 224 12.56 -2.15 -22.59
CA TYR A 224 13.31 -1.99 -23.86
C TYR A 224 14.84 -2.21 -23.71
N THR A 225 15.24 -3.20 -22.92
CA THR A 225 16.55 -3.85 -23.08
C THR A 225 16.34 -5.26 -23.65
N ASP A 226 16.02 -5.29 -24.94
CA ASP A 226 15.81 -6.52 -25.71
C ASP A 226 17.11 -7.34 -25.76
N TYR A 227 17.04 -8.56 -25.23
CA TYR A 227 18.01 -9.60 -25.53
C TYR A 227 17.91 -9.89 -27.02
N ALA A 228 18.86 -9.34 -27.77
CA ALA A 228 19.04 -9.63 -29.18
C ALA A 228 18.95 -11.14 -29.43
N VAL A 229 17.89 -11.52 -30.15
CA VAL A 229 17.69 -12.85 -30.70
C VAL A 229 18.81 -13.12 -31.70
N ASP A 230 19.84 -13.85 -31.26
CA ASP A 230 20.65 -14.64 -32.19
C ASP A 230 20.04 -16.04 -32.27
N SER A 231 19.29 -16.23 -33.34
CA SER A 231 18.64 -17.48 -33.69
C SER A 231 19.69 -18.55 -34.03
N ALA A 232 20.11 -19.30 -33.02
CA ALA A 232 20.63 -20.65 -33.19
C ALA A 232 19.64 -21.61 -32.52
N ALA A 233 18.78 -22.20 -33.35
CA ALA A 233 17.87 -23.26 -32.96
C ALA A 233 18.64 -24.42 -32.31
N VAL A 234 18.57 -24.50 -30.99
CA VAL A 234 18.79 -25.75 -30.26
C VAL A 234 17.45 -26.09 -29.66
N ALA A 235 16.87 -27.20 -30.13
CA ALA A 235 15.69 -27.80 -29.55
C ALA A 235 16.01 -28.13 -28.08
N ILE A 236 15.58 -27.25 -27.18
CA ILE A 236 15.48 -27.56 -25.76
C ILE A 236 14.04 -28.02 -25.57
N ASP A 237 13.92 -29.29 -25.22
CA ASP A 237 12.69 -30.00 -25.00
C ASP A 237 11.79 -29.21 -24.03
N ALA A 238 10.54 -29.00 -24.44
CA ALA A 238 9.53 -28.31 -23.66
C ALA A 238 9.07 -29.21 -22.52
N ALA A 239 9.86 -29.26 -21.44
CA ALA A 239 9.37 -29.67 -20.14
C ALA A 239 8.81 -28.43 -19.44
N TYR A 240 7.50 -28.26 -19.50
CA TYR A 240 6.73 -27.43 -18.56
C TYR A 240 7.00 -27.95 -17.13
N GLY A 241 8.06 -27.44 -16.50
CA GLY A 241 8.43 -27.75 -15.12
C GLY A 241 7.76 -26.79 -14.15
N ASP A 242 6.54 -27.15 -13.74
CA ASP A 242 5.98 -26.99 -12.39
C ASP A 242 6.34 -25.72 -11.57
N TYR A 243 5.69 -24.60 -11.89
CA TYR A 243 5.66 -23.36 -11.07
C TYR A 243 4.54 -23.37 -10.00
N SER A 244 3.98 -24.53 -9.61
CA SER A 244 2.67 -24.61 -8.94
C SER A 244 2.65 -24.79 -7.41
N ASN A 245 3.79 -24.76 -6.70
CA ASN A 245 3.83 -25.11 -5.27
C ASN A 245 3.68 -23.93 -4.27
N ILE A 246 4.13 -22.71 -4.60
CA ILE A 246 4.13 -21.58 -3.63
C ILE A 246 2.72 -21.13 -3.22
N TYR A 247 1.76 -21.12 -4.16
CA TYR A 247 0.37 -20.72 -3.91
C TYR A 247 -0.39 -21.68 -2.99
N SER A 248 0.12 -22.91 -2.82
CA SER A 248 -0.44 -23.92 -1.93
C SER A 248 0.20 -23.87 -0.53
N ASP A 249 1.24 -23.06 -0.33
CA ASP A 249 1.88 -22.90 0.97
C ASP A 249 0.93 -22.19 1.95
N PRO A 250 0.63 -22.78 3.13
CA PRO A 250 -0.21 -22.14 4.14
C PRO A 250 0.35 -20.81 4.71
N LEU A 251 1.60 -20.45 4.39
CA LEU A 251 2.19 -19.14 4.67
C LEU A 251 1.95 -18.11 3.55
N TYR A 252 1.54 -18.53 2.36
CA TYR A 252 1.30 -17.67 1.20
C TYR A 252 -0.02 -16.90 1.33
N THR A 253 -1.05 -17.55 1.85
CA THR A 253 -2.35 -16.93 2.11
C THR A 253 -3.10 -17.72 3.18
N TYR A 254 -4.10 -17.08 3.79
CA TYR A 254 -5.09 -17.78 4.58
C TYR A 254 -6.17 -18.33 3.62
N ASN A 255 -6.14 -19.64 3.37
CA ASN A 255 -7.11 -20.29 2.48
C ASN A 255 -8.54 -20.31 3.07
N TYR A 256 -9.54 -20.23 2.20
CA TYR A 256 -10.98 -20.38 2.47
C TYR A 256 -11.41 -21.86 2.69
N ASP A 257 -10.45 -22.75 2.90
CA ASP A 257 -10.62 -24.21 2.96
C ASP A 257 -11.04 -24.72 4.36
N GLY A 258 -11.88 -23.96 5.07
CA GLY A 258 -12.55 -24.42 6.29
C GLY A 258 -11.89 -24.07 7.63
N SER A 259 -10.86 -23.21 7.63
CA SER A 259 -10.34 -22.54 8.84
C SER A 259 -10.78 -21.08 8.88
N GLU A 260 -12.04 -20.82 8.56
CA GLU A 260 -12.55 -19.46 8.43
C GLU A 260 -12.81 -18.85 9.81
N LEU A 261 -12.30 -17.63 10.00
CA LEU A 261 -12.77 -16.76 11.06
C LEU A 261 -14.24 -16.45 10.77
N GLN A 262 -15.11 -16.74 11.74
CA GLN A 262 -16.53 -16.43 11.73
C GLN A 262 -16.78 -14.93 11.91
N ASP A 263 -15.94 -14.26 12.69
CA ASP A 263 -15.91 -12.81 12.81
C ASP A 263 -14.86 -12.24 11.87
N TYR A 264 -15.34 -11.69 10.77
CA TYR A 264 -14.46 -11.22 9.72
C TYR A 264 -13.69 -9.94 10.09
N SER A 265 -14.08 -9.20 11.12
CA SER A 265 -13.28 -8.05 11.61
C SER A 265 -11.88 -8.48 12.06
N LEU A 266 -11.70 -9.77 12.35
CA LEU A 266 -10.43 -10.35 12.73
C LEU A 266 -9.46 -10.46 11.55
N TYR A 267 -9.94 -10.47 10.30
CA TYR A 267 -9.07 -10.50 9.11
C TYR A 267 -8.18 -9.26 8.98
N THR A 268 -8.69 -8.08 9.38
CA THR A 268 -7.89 -6.84 9.40
C THR A 268 -6.63 -6.98 10.26
N TYR A 269 -6.67 -7.83 11.30
CA TYR A 269 -5.53 -8.06 12.18
C TYR A 269 -4.56 -9.11 11.66
N ILE A 270 -5.05 -10.16 10.97
CA ILE A 270 -4.18 -11.24 10.48
C ILE A 270 -3.52 -10.91 9.14
N SER A 271 -4.18 -10.08 8.32
CA SER A 271 -3.74 -9.73 6.96
C SER A 271 -2.30 -9.18 6.90
N PRO A 272 -1.85 -8.29 7.81
CA PRO A 272 -0.46 -7.81 7.82
C PRO A 272 0.58 -8.92 8.01
N ILE A 273 0.29 -9.94 8.84
CA ILE A 273 1.21 -11.08 9.04
C ILE A 273 1.34 -11.86 7.74
N TYR A 274 0.22 -12.13 7.08
CA TYR A 274 0.23 -12.85 5.81
C TYR A 274 0.90 -12.05 4.70
N SER A 275 0.67 -10.74 4.59
CA SER A 275 1.36 -9.89 3.62
C SER A 275 2.88 -10.01 3.75
N VAL A 276 3.42 -10.02 4.98
CA VAL A 276 4.86 -10.17 5.21
C VAL A 276 5.33 -11.57 4.86
N THR A 277 4.60 -12.62 5.25
CA THR A 277 5.01 -14.00 4.94
C THR A 277 4.93 -14.30 3.44
N THR A 278 3.92 -13.80 2.72
CA THR A 278 3.81 -13.94 1.26
C THR A 278 5.02 -13.33 0.55
N THR A 279 5.36 -12.08 0.86
CA THR A 279 6.52 -11.40 0.25
C THR A 279 7.83 -12.10 0.62
N ALA A 280 7.97 -12.56 1.86
CA ALA A 280 9.17 -13.23 2.31
C ALA A 280 9.36 -14.61 1.65
N LEU A 281 8.27 -15.35 1.40
CA LEU A 281 8.30 -16.68 0.77
C LEU A 281 8.96 -16.68 -0.62
N TYR A 282 8.68 -15.69 -1.46
CA TYR A 282 9.29 -15.56 -2.79
C TYR A 282 10.82 -15.45 -2.74
N ASN A 283 11.36 -15.00 -1.61
CA ASN A 283 12.79 -14.82 -1.40
C ASN A 283 13.41 -15.98 -0.61
N THR A 284 12.71 -17.12 -0.48
CA THR A 284 13.24 -18.30 0.22
C THR A 284 13.95 -19.26 -0.73
N LYS A 285 14.88 -20.06 -0.20
CA LYS A 285 15.61 -21.08 -0.97
C LYS A 285 14.68 -22.06 -1.68
N GLU A 286 13.55 -22.34 -1.05
CA GLU A 286 12.53 -23.26 -1.53
C GLU A 286 11.73 -22.69 -2.71
N TYR A 287 11.71 -21.37 -2.94
CA TYR A 287 10.89 -20.76 -3.99
C TYR A 287 11.68 -19.88 -4.97
N GLY A 288 12.99 -20.14 -5.12
CA GLY A 288 13.82 -19.49 -6.13
C GLY A 288 14.68 -18.33 -5.64
N GLY A 289 14.67 -18.04 -4.33
CA GLY A 289 15.71 -17.22 -3.70
C GLY A 289 17.05 -17.97 -3.78
N GLY A 290 18.10 -17.31 -4.27
CA GLY A 290 19.41 -17.94 -4.51
C GLY A 290 20.08 -18.57 -3.28
N GLU A 291 21.36 -18.99 -3.40
CA GLU A 291 22.04 -19.77 -2.34
C GLU A 291 22.09 -19.07 -0.96
N ASP A 292 22.03 -17.74 -0.93
CA ASP A 292 22.05 -16.90 0.27
C ASP A 292 20.65 -16.56 0.85
N ALA A 293 19.58 -17.07 0.24
CA ALA A 293 18.21 -16.82 0.68
C ALA A 293 17.90 -17.41 2.07
N VAL A 294 16.92 -16.82 2.76
CA VAL A 294 16.39 -17.37 4.02
C VAL A 294 15.62 -18.67 3.76
N GLY A 295 15.63 -19.58 4.72
CA GLY A 295 14.84 -20.82 4.61
C GLY A 295 13.37 -20.59 4.99
N ARG A 296 12.44 -21.34 4.39
CA ARG A 296 11.01 -21.29 4.77
C ARG A 296 10.78 -21.48 6.27
N ASP A 297 11.59 -22.30 6.94
CA ASP A 297 11.52 -22.53 8.39
C ASP A 297 11.69 -21.25 9.22
N GLN A 298 12.44 -20.26 8.71
CA GLN A 298 12.57 -18.95 9.36
C GLN A 298 11.26 -18.16 9.24
N ILE A 299 10.56 -18.27 8.12
CA ILE A 299 9.24 -17.66 7.90
C ILE A 299 8.17 -18.34 8.76
N VAL A 300 8.21 -19.68 8.88
CA VAL A 300 7.35 -20.45 9.80
C VAL A 300 7.54 -19.98 11.25
N SER A 301 8.79 -19.76 11.64
CA SER A 301 9.14 -19.30 12.98
C SER A 301 8.63 -17.88 13.23
N PHE A 302 8.76 -16.98 12.26
CA PHE A 302 8.19 -15.63 12.30
C PHE A 302 6.65 -15.69 12.47
N TYR A 303 5.96 -16.44 11.60
CA TYR A 303 4.51 -16.55 11.58
C TYR A 303 3.91 -17.03 12.91
N LYS A 304 4.41 -18.16 13.44
CA LYS A 304 3.93 -18.77 14.71
C LYS A 304 4.00 -17.82 15.88
N LYS A 305 5.01 -16.98 15.84
CA LYS A 305 5.44 -16.15 16.94
C LYS A 305 4.65 -14.83 16.87
N GLU A 306 4.46 -14.27 15.66
CA GLU A 306 3.72 -13.01 15.44
C GLU A 306 2.23 -13.21 15.64
N SER A 307 1.68 -14.31 15.12
CA SER A 307 0.28 -14.69 15.35
C SER A 307 -0.06 -14.76 16.84
N LYS A 308 0.81 -15.39 17.63
CA LYS A 308 0.66 -15.46 19.09
C LYS A 308 0.77 -14.09 19.77
N SER A 309 1.72 -13.25 19.35
CA SER A 309 1.93 -11.90 19.87
C SER A 309 0.73 -10.99 19.59
N LEU A 310 0.23 -11.02 18.36
CA LEU A 310 -0.93 -10.26 17.90
C LEU A 310 -2.16 -10.55 18.76
N VAL A 311 -2.54 -11.82 18.94
CA VAL A 311 -3.71 -12.18 19.76
C VAL A 311 -3.58 -11.69 21.21
N LYS A 312 -2.38 -11.77 21.79
CA LYS A 312 -2.08 -11.27 23.14
C LYS A 312 -2.22 -9.76 23.21
N ASN A 313 -1.68 -9.03 22.24
CA ASN A 313 -1.67 -7.58 22.21
C ASN A 313 -3.07 -7.01 21.98
N LEU A 314 -3.82 -7.55 21.02
CA LEU A 314 -5.20 -7.16 20.76
C LEU A 314 -6.09 -7.35 21.99
N LYS A 315 -5.93 -8.46 22.71
CA LYS A 315 -6.66 -8.70 23.97
C LYS A 315 -6.27 -7.67 25.05
N SER A 316 -4.98 -7.42 25.20
CA SER A 316 -4.44 -6.51 26.22
C SER A 316 -4.86 -5.06 25.98
N ALA A 317 -4.89 -4.65 24.71
CA ALA A 317 -5.37 -3.35 24.25
C ALA A 317 -6.90 -3.24 24.20
N LYS A 318 -7.65 -4.31 24.55
CA LYS A 318 -9.12 -4.37 24.48
C LYS A 318 -9.68 -4.09 23.08
N MET A 319 -8.91 -4.40 22.05
CA MET A 319 -9.31 -4.28 20.64
C MET A 319 -10.13 -5.48 20.16
N ILE A 320 -10.08 -6.59 20.88
CA ILE A 320 -10.89 -7.79 20.63
C ILE A 320 -11.60 -8.27 21.89
N THR A 321 -12.75 -8.90 21.71
CA THR A 321 -13.53 -9.56 22.77
C THR A 321 -12.90 -10.91 23.17
N ALA A 322 -13.40 -11.49 24.26
CA ALA A 322 -12.95 -12.80 24.70
C ALA A 322 -13.29 -13.92 23.70
N ASP A 323 -14.40 -13.80 22.96
CA ASP A 323 -14.82 -14.79 21.98
C ASP A 323 -14.03 -14.65 20.67
N GLN A 324 -13.84 -13.42 20.20
CA GLN A 324 -12.93 -13.10 19.09
C GLN A 324 -11.49 -13.62 19.33
N LYS A 325 -11.01 -13.53 20.58
CA LYS A 325 -9.71 -14.12 20.95
C LYS A 325 -9.68 -15.64 20.81
N LYS A 326 -10.72 -16.34 21.28
CA LYS A 326 -10.81 -17.82 21.15
C LYS A 326 -10.84 -18.23 19.68
N GLU A 327 -11.48 -17.43 18.86
CA GLU A 327 -11.57 -17.64 17.43
C GLU A 327 -10.21 -17.51 16.73
N LEU A 328 -9.47 -16.43 17.01
CA LEU A 328 -8.09 -16.27 16.54
C LEU A 328 -7.18 -17.40 17.05
N ASP A 329 -7.31 -17.81 18.32
CA ASP A 329 -6.52 -18.93 18.85
C ASP A 329 -6.81 -20.24 18.07
N LYS A 330 -8.08 -20.49 17.73
CA LYS A 330 -8.50 -21.67 16.95
C LYS A 330 -7.99 -21.59 15.51
N PHE A 331 -8.10 -20.43 14.89
CA PHE A 331 -7.60 -20.15 13.54
C PHE A 331 -6.10 -20.45 13.44
N TYR A 332 -5.29 -19.82 14.29
CA TYR A 332 -3.84 -19.98 14.24
C TYR A 332 -3.40 -21.40 14.62
N LYS A 333 -4.15 -22.09 15.47
CA LYS A 333 -3.90 -23.52 15.73
C LYS A 333 -4.07 -24.35 14.45
N ALA A 334 -5.17 -24.16 13.72
CA ALA A 334 -5.41 -24.88 12.47
C ALA A 334 -4.36 -24.56 11.40
N GLN A 335 -4.00 -23.29 11.25
CA GLN A 335 -2.96 -22.86 10.31
C GLN A 335 -1.59 -23.45 10.65
N ASN A 336 -1.21 -23.47 11.93
CA ASN A 336 0.07 -24.04 12.35
C ASN A 336 0.18 -25.55 12.07
N GLU A 337 -0.93 -26.29 12.13
CA GLU A 337 -0.93 -27.70 11.70
C GLU A 337 -0.73 -27.83 10.19
N LYS A 338 -1.45 -27.03 9.39
CA LYS A 338 -1.25 -26.99 7.92
C LYS A 338 0.19 -26.66 7.55
N ILE A 339 0.77 -25.64 8.17
CA ILE A 339 2.16 -25.21 7.96
C ILE A 339 3.15 -26.33 8.29
N LYS A 340 2.88 -27.08 9.38
CA LYS A 340 3.73 -28.18 9.83
C LYS A 340 3.67 -29.40 8.89
N SER A 341 2.51 -29.67 8.29
CA SER A 341 2.34 -30.78 7.34
C SER A 341 2.80 -30.46 5.92
N PHE A 342 3.03 -29.19 5.61
CA PHE A 342 3.33 -28.75 4.25
C PHE A 342 4.82 -28.89 3.91
N VAL A 343 5.10 -29.51 2.75
CA VAL A 343 6.45 -29.71 2.22
C VAL A 343 6.62 -28.91 0.93
N PRO A 344 7.53 -27.93 0.88
CA PRO A 344 7.80 -27.14 -0.33
C PRO A 344 8.33 -28.01 -1.47
N ASN A 345 7.91 -27.71 -2.70
CA ASN A 345 8.29 -28.40 -3.93
C ASN A 345 8.14 -29.93 -3.89
N GLN A 346 7.24 -30.44 -3.04
CA GLN A 346 6.86 -31.85 -3.10
C GLN A 346 6.16 -32.11 -4.43
N ALA A 347 6.68 -33.05 -5.21
CA ALA A 347 6.01 -33.54 -6.41
C ALA A 347 4.64 -34.09 -6.03
N VAL A 348 3.58 -33.51 -6.60
CA VAL A 348 2.21 -33.98 -6.36
C VAL A 348 2.04 -35.28 -7.12
N ASP A 349 2.12 -36.41 -6.41
CA ASP A 349 1.70 -37.70 -6.97
C ASP A 349 0.18 -37.78 -6.90
N TYR A 350 -0.48 -37.45 -8.02
CA TYR A 350 -1.94 -37.52 -8.17
C TYR A 350 -2.49 -38.96 -8.09
N ALA A 351 -1.66 -39.97 -7.83
CA ALA A 351 -2.06 -41.38 -7.75
C ALA A 351 -2.27 -41.94 -6.34
N ALA A 352 -2.06 -41.17 -5.26
CA ALA A 352 -2.19 -41.67 -3.89
C ALA A 352 -3.13 -40.83 -3.01
N THR A 353 -4.42 -40.80 -3.36
CA THR A 353 -5.47 -40.64 -2.34
C THR A 353 -5.57 -41.96 -1.57
N ASP A 354 -5.08 -41.99 -0.34
CA ASP A 354 -5.62 -42.89 0.66
C ASP A 354 -5.55 -42.25 2.05
N VAL A 355 -6.73 -42.12 2.63
CA VAL A 355 -7.00 -41.66 3.99
C VAL A 355 -6.50 -42.75 4.94
N ALA A 356 -5.55 -42.44 5.83
CA ALA A 356 -5.24 -43.33 6.95
C ALA A 356 -4.84 -42.54 8.21
N GLU A 357 -5.78 -42.55 9.14
CA GLU A 357 -5.65 -42.54 10.60
C GLU A 357 -4.26 -42.27 11.23
N ALA A 358 -4.19 -41.22 12.04
CA ALA A 358 -3.38 -41.23 13.25
C ALA A 358 -4.03 -40.38 14.37
N TYR A 359 -5.02 -40.98 15.04
CA TYR A 359 -5.35 -40.63 16.42
C TYR A 359 -4.34 -41.30 17.35
N ALA A 360 -3.47 -40.53 18.01
CA ALA A 360 -2.92 -40.88 19.32
C ALA A 360 -2.32 -39.64 19.99
N VAL A 361 -2.88 -39.28 21.13
CA VAL A 361 -2.46 -38.21 22.02
C VAL A 361 -1.13 -38.57 22.68
N ALA A 362 -0.17 -37.64 22.67
CA ALA A 362 0.80 -37.50 23.75
C ALA A 362 0.87 -36.02 24.12
N ASP A 363 0.03 -35.66 25.09
CA ASP A 363 0.23 -34.48 25.93
C ASP A 363 1.48 -34.76 26.78
N THR A 364 2.65 -34.41 26.26
CA THR A 364 3.85 -34.23 27.06
C THR A 364 4.13 -32.75 27.10
N ALA A 365 3.58 -32.13 28.13
CA ALA A 365 4.08 -30.91 28.73
C ALA A 365 5.58 -31.05 29.03
N THR A 366 6.41 -30.77 28.04
CA THR A 366 7.75 -30.23 28.26
C THR A 366 7.65 -28.74 28.08
N TYR A 367 7.76 -28.03 29.20
CA TYR A 367 7.96 -26.58 29.24
C TYR A 367 9.16 -26.25 28.35
N ALA A 368 8.89 -25.89 27.09
CA ALA A 368 9.85 -25.17 26.28
C ALA A 368 9.88 -23.75 26.84
N GLU A 369 11.07 -23.33 27.27
CA GLU A 369 11.34 -22.06 27.93
C GLU A 369 10.73 -20.87 27.20
N ASP A 370 10.45 -19.80 27.95
CA ASP A 370 10.00 -18.50 27.44
C ASP A 370 10.89 -18.03 26.28
N TYR A 371 10.45 -18.29 25.04
CA TYR A 371 11.16 -17.83 23.86
C TYR A 371 10.78 -16.37 23.62
N ASP A 372 11.62 -15.48 24.11
CA ASP A 372 11.45 -14.03 24.02
C ASP A 372 11.45 -13.61 22.54
N TYR A 373 10.38 -12.93 22.11
CA TYR A 373 10.26 -12.53 20.71
C TYR A 373 11.29 -11.50 20.34
N TYR A 374 11.55 -10.63 21.30
CA TYR A 374 12.61 -9.68 21.23
C TYR A 374 13.89 -10.45 21.47
N THR A 375 14.87 -10.30 20.58
CA THR A 375 16.25 -10.41 21.01
C THR A 375 16.33 -9.56 22.27
N LYS A 376 16.59 -10.19 23.41
CA LYS A 376 16.70 -9.45 24.67
C LYS A 376 17.61 -8.29 24.39
N TYR A 377 17.12 -7.06 24.59
CA TYR A 377 17.88 -5.87 24.23
C TYR A 377 19.27 -5.98 24.88
N GLN A 378 20.27 -6.25 24.06
CA GLN A 378 21.66 -6.28 24.47
C GLN A 378 22.26 -4.96 24.03
N SER A 379 22.64 -4.21 25.05
CA SER A 379 23.16 -2.87 24.89
C SER A 379 24.62 -2.94 24.46
N ASP A 380 24.89 -3.01 23.16
CA ASP A 380 26.26 -2.98 22.65
C ASP A 380 26.80 -1.57 22.44
N TYR A 381 25.94 -0.55 22.51
CA TYR A 381 26.34 0.85 22.28
C TYR A 381 27.50 1.35 23.17
N MET A 382 27.69 0.80 24.36
CA MET A 382 28.82 1.18 25.23
C MET A 382 30.17 0.69 24.71
N ASN A 383 30.16 -0.39 23.93
CA ASN A 383 31.33 -1.04 23.33
C ASN A 383 31.58 -0.58 21.89
N GLU A 384 30.65 0.17 21.30
CA GLU A 384 30.80 0.74 19.96
C GLU A 384 31.97 1.73 19.91
N THR A 385 32.81 1.55 18.89
CA THR A 385 33.88 2.50 18.56
C THR A 385 33.33 3.50 17.57
N ILE A 386 33.16 4.74 18.01
CA ILE A 386 32.54 5.81 17.22
C ILE A 386 33.53 6.91 16.84
N ASP A 387 34.84 6.62 16.86
CA ASP A 387 35.85 7.59 16.48
C ASP A 387 35.89 7.76 14.95
N GLU A 388 35.62 6.67 14.22
CA GLU A 388 35.42 6.66 12.77
C GLU A 388 34.26 5.72 12.45
N ILE A 389 33.20 6.27 11.86
CA ILE A 389 32.08 5.49 11.35
C ILE A 389 32.01 5.67 9.83
N VAL A 390 31.62 4.60 9.15
CA VAL A 390 31.33 4.64 7.71
C VAL A 390 29.84 4.85 7.57
N LEU A 391 29.45 5.95 6.93
CA LEU A 391 28.05 6.28 6.69
C LEU A 391 27.57 5.56 5.43
N ALA A 392 26.44 4.88 5.52
CA ALA A 392 25.81 4.26 4.36
C ALA A 392 25.46 5.32 3.31
N TYR A 393 25.03 6.51 3.76
CA TYR A 393 24.75 7.64 2.89
C TYR A 393 25.94 8.11 2.06
N ASP A 394 27.13 8.16 2.66
CA ASP A 394 28.34 8.58 1.94
C ASP A 394 28.79 7.52 0.90
N ILE A 395 28.53 6.24 1.16
CA ILE A 395 28.79 5.16 0.21
C ILE A 395 27.79 5.24 -0.95
N ASP A 396 26.51 5.28 -0.63
CA ASP A 396 25.42 5.17 -1.59
C ASP A 396 25.39 6.40 -2.53
N VAL A 397 25.58 7.61 -2.02
CA VAL A 397 25.64 8.84 -2.85
C VAL A 397 26.86 8.84 -3.78
N LYS A 398 27.98 8.24 -3.37
CA LYS A 398 29.18 8.13 -4.22
C LYS A 398 28.91 7.27 -5.45
N ASP A 399 28.09 6.24 -5.31
CA ASP A 399 27.78 5.30 -6.38
C ASP A 399 26.51 5.70 -7.17
N ASN A 400 25.66 6.58 -6.62
CA ASN A 400 24.47 7.13 -7.29
C ASN A 400 24.06 8.51 -6.77
N GLU A 401 24.30 9.58 -7.54
CA GLU A 401 23.97 10.95 -7.13
C GLU A 401 22.46 11.21 -6.91
N LYS A 402 21.56 10.40 -7.49
CA LYS A 402 20.11 10.54 -7.28
C LYS A 402 19.69 10.26 -5.84
N ILE A 403 20.53 9.57 -5.06
CA ILE A 403 20.24 9.23 -3.66
C ILE A 403 20.09 10.48 -2.78
N LYS A 404 20.65 11.61 -3.22
CA LYS A 404 20.47 12.92 -2.57
C LYS A 404 19.00 13.36 -2.47
N GLU A 405 18.12 12.85 -3.32
CA GLU A 405 16.67 13.17 -3.29
C GLU A 405 15.93 12.45 -2.14
N TYR A 406 16.54 11.41 -1.55
CA TYR A 406 15.91 10.55 -0.54
C TYR A 406 16.41 10.80 0.90
N ALA A 407 17.17 11.86 1.12
CA ALA A 407 17.58 12.31 2.44
C ALA A 407 17.55 13.85 2.53
N PRO A 408 17.49 14.43 3.73
CA PRO A 408 17.55 15.87 3.90
C PRO A 408 18.80 16.51 3.27
N ASP A 409 18.68 17.75 2.82
CA ASP A 409 19.76 18.49 2.17
C ASP A 409 21.04 18.53 3.01
N TYR A 410 20.93 18.56 4.35
CA TYR A 410 22.09 18.60 5.25
C TYR A 410 22.96 17.34 5.19
N CYS A 411 22.42 16.22 4.70
CA CYS A 411 23.14 14.95 4.56
C CYS A 411 24.21 15.02 3.47
N ASP A 412 23.98 15.76 2.37
CA ASP A 412 25.00 15.93 1.33
C ASP A 412 26.19 16.74 1.86
N ASN A 413 27.42 16.23 1.67
CA ASN A 413 28.65 16.84 2.17
C ASN A 413 28.61 17.18 3.68
N LEU A 414 27.98 16.33 4.50
CA LEU A 414 27.73 16.57 5.92
C LEU A 414 28.97 17.06 6.67
N LYS A 415 30.14 16.46 6.44
CA LYS A 415 31.42 16.85 7.06
C LYS A 415 31.76 18.34 6.91
N SER A 416 31.39 18.96 5.79
CA SER A 416 31.60 20.38 5.54
C SER A 416 30.59 21.29 6.27
N LYS A 417 29.46 20.73 6.69
CA LYS A 417 28.36 21.41 7.38
C LYS A 417 28.49 21.33 8.90
N ILE A 418 29.36 20.46 9.42
CA ILE A 418 29.65 20.39 10.86
C ILE A 418 30.33 21.69 11.30
N PRO A 419 29.83 22.37 12.35
CA PRO A 419 30.46 23.57 12.86
C PRO A 419 31.90 23.33 13.29
N ASN A 420 32.74 24.34 13.11
CA ASN A 420 34.12 24.30 13.61
C ASN A 420 34.14 24.56 15.12
N PHE A 421 33.97 23.48 15.89
CA PHE A 421 34.01 23.50 17.35
C PHE A 421 35.45 23.68 17.86
N GLN A 422 35.59 24.37 19.00
CA GLN A 422 36.89 24.46 19.67
C GLN A 422 37.31 23.09 20.23
N ASN A 423 36.34 22.32 20.72
CA ASN A 423 36.53 20.92 21.08
C ASN A 423 36.48 20.01 19.83
N LYS A 424 37.62 19.42 19.46
CA LYS A 424 37.71 18.55 18.26
C LYS A 424 36.88 17.27 18.37
N SER A 425 36.80 16.67 19.57
CA SER A 425 35.99 15.47 19.80
C SER A 425 34.50 15.74 19.62
N LEU A 426 34.04 16.96 19.97
CA LEU A 426 32.65 17.36 19.73
C LEU A 426 32.32 17.34 18.22
N SER A 427 33.21 17.79 17.36
CA SER A 427 33.01 17.77 15.90
C SER A 427 32.80 16.35 15.38
N THR A 428 33.63 15.39 15.82
CA THR A 428 33.51 13.98 15.45
C THR A 428 32.18 13.38 15.91
N HIS A 429 31.80 13.57 17.17
CA HIS A 429 30.56 12.95 17.67
C HIS A 429 29.29 13.59 17.08
N VAL A 430 29.32 14.88 16.78
CA VAL A 430 28.21 15.57 16.09
C VAL A 430 28.10 15.10 14.65
N HIS A 431 29.23 15.00 13.93
CA HIS A 431 29.26 14.40 12.59
C HIS A 431 28.64 13.00 12.60
N ASN A 432 29.06 12.17 13.55
CA ASN A 432 28.67 10.77 13.59
C ASN A 432 27.20 10.59 13.97
N LEU A 433 26.71 11.39 14.92
CA LEU A 433 25.29 11.39 15.27
C LEU A 433 24.42 11.83 14.08
N THR A 434 24.76 12.93 13.42
CA THR A 434 23.96 13.47 12.30
C THR A 434 24.06 12.59 11.05
N GLY A 435 25.21 11.99 10.78
CA GLY A 435 25.40 11.09 9.65
C GLY A 435 24.58 9.81 9.80
N GLN A 436 24.53 9.24 11.00
CA GLN A 436 23.70 8.07 11.26
C GLN A 436 22.20 8.38 11.18
N ILE A 437 21.78 9.64 11.40
CA ILE A 437 20.40 10.07 11.11
C ILE A 437 20.15 10.06 9.60
N CYS A 438 21.11 10.46 8.78
CA CYS A 438 21.03 10.37 7.31
C CYS A 438 20.88 8.91 6.84
N ASP A 439 21.63 7.99 7.45
CA ASP A 439 21.51 6.56 7.17
C ASP A 439 20.11 6.04 7.48
N LEU A 440 19.44 6.52 8.53
CA LEU A 440 18.05 6.12 8.82
C LEU A 440 17.03 6.62 7.78
N TYR A 441 17.27 7.78 7.15
CA TYR A 441 16.43 8.22 6.02
C TYR A 441 16.59 7.30 4.82
N LEU A 442 17.81 6.83 4.54
CA LEU A 442 18.04 5.83 3.51
C LEU A 442 17.38 4.49 3.82
N TYR A 443 17.49 4.01 5.06
CA TYR A 443 16.82 2.77 5.49
C TYR A 443 15.32 2.79 5.15
N ASN A 444 14.64 3.91 5.42
CA ASN A 444 13.21 4.05 5.14
C ASN A 444 12.90 4.13 3.64
N ASN A 445 13.87 4.55 2.83
CA ASN A 445 13.72 4.74 1.39
C ASN A 445 14.42 3.63 0.56
N GLY A 446 14.68 2.47 1.17
CA GLY A 446 15.18 1.27 0.47
C GLY A 446 16.71 1.15 0.36
N GLY A 447 17.47 2.01 1.05
CA GLY A 447 18.93 1.91 1.13
C GLY A 447 19.42 0.76 2.03
N ASN A 448 20.64 0.28 1.79
CA ASN A 448 21.23 -0.84 2.52
C ASN A 448 21.87 -0.34 3.83
N VAL A 449 21.10 -0.36 4.92
CA VAL A 449 21.51 0.23 6.20
C VAL A 449 21.33 -0.75 7.37
N GLY A 450 22.38 -0.94 8.15
CA GLY A 450 22.39 -1.74 9.38
C GLY A 450 21.61 -1.07 10.52
N TYR A 451 20.29 -1.22 10.55
CA TYR A 451 19.39 -0.50 11.46
C TYR A 451 19.81 -0.49 12.94
N PHE A 452 20.14 -1.64 13.52
CA PHE A 452 20.52 -1.73 14.94
C PHE A 452 21.92 -1.16 15.23
N GLU A 453 22.86 -1.32 14.31
CA GLU A 453 24.22 -0.79 14.42
C GLU A 453 24.21 0.75 14.34
N THR A 454 23.42 1.29 13.42
CA THR A 454 23.13 2.73 13.29
C THR A 454 22.54 3.29 14.57
N ILE A 455 21.51 2.64 15.14
CA ILE A 455 20.89 3.08 16.41
C ILE A 455 21.88 3.03 17.58
N ASN A 456 22.70 1.98 17.69
CA ASN A 456 23.71 1.88 18.75
C ASN A 456 24.78 2.98 18.61
N SER A 457 25.26 3.22 17.39
CA SER A 457 26.22 4.27 17.07
C SER A 457 25.68 5.68 17.38
N MET A 458 24.40 5.95 17.06
CA MET A 458 23.73 7.20 17.44
C MET A 458 23.68 7.38 18.95
N ARG A 459 23.28 6.35 19.69
CA ARG A 459 23.17 6.41 21.15
C ARG A 459 24.52 6.65 21.82
N LYS A 460 25.58 6.02 21.32
CA LYS A 460 26.96 6.24 21.77
C LYS A 460 27.43 7.66 21.45
N SER A 461 27.17 8.15 20.24
CA SER A 461 27.55 9.51 19.81
C SER A 461 26.84 10.58 20.65
N TYR A 462 25.54 10.40 20.90
CA TYR A 462 24.78 11.25 21.80
C TYR A 462 25.35 11.25 23.22
N LEU A 463 25.71 10.09 23.78
CA LEU A 463 26.31 9.99 25.10
C LEU A 463 27.65 10.73 25.18
N GLU A 464 28.54 10.59 24.19
CA GLU A 464 29.82 11.30 24.20
C GLU A 464 29.64 12.83 24.06
N ILE A 465 28.63 13.30 23.31
CA ILE A 465 28.25 14.72 23.29
C ILE A 465 27.79 15.19 24.69
N GLU A 466 26.93 14.42 25.36
CA GLU A 466 26.42 14.77 26.69
C GLU A 466 27.53 14.81 27.75
N LYS A 467 28.51 13.89 27.71
CA LYS A 467 29.68 13.93 28.59
C LYS A 467 30.51 15.20 28.41
N LEU A 468 30.58 15.71 27.19
CA LEU A 468 31.30 16.95 26.89
C LEU A 468 30.51 18.19 27.33
N ARG A 469 29.17 18.12 27.38
CA ARG A 469 28.26 19.28 27.53
C ARG A 469 28.63 20.25 28.66
N SER A 470 28.97 19.74 29.84
CA SER A 470 29.36 20.58 31.00
C SER A 470 30.73 21.24 30.88
N SER A 471 31.59 20.73 29.98
CA SER A 471 32.95 21.22 29.72
C SER A 471 33.04 22.09 28.46
N LEU A 472 32.00 22.12 27.62
CA LEU A 472 31.95 22.93 26.41
C LEU A 472 31.97 24.42 26.75
N SER A 473 32.68 25.20 25.94
CA SER A 473 32.61 26.66 26.02
C SER A 473 31.21 27.14 25.68
N GLN A 474 30.82 28.32 26.17
CA GLN A 474 29.55 28.94 25.79
C GLN A 474 29.40 29.10 24.26
N LYS A 475 30.53 29.27 23.56
CA LYS A 475 30.57 29.33 22.09
C LYS A 475 30.22 27.98 21.46
N ASP A 476 30.87 26.90 21.89
CA ASP A 476 30.60 25.56 21.36
C ASP A 476 29.18 25.09 21.68
N GLN A 477 28.66 25.40 22.88
CA GLN A 477 27.27 25.11 23.24
C GLN A 477 26.26 25.84 22.33
N LYS A 478 26.52 27.13 22.03
CA LYS A 478 25.69 27.91 21.14
C LYS A 478 25.73 27.36 19.71
N LEU A 479 26.92 27.05 19.19
CA LEU A 479 27.09 26.47 17.86
C LEU A 479 26.42 25.11 17.73
N LEU A 480 26.51 24.25 18.75
CA LEU A 480 25.86 22.95 18.77
C LEU A 480 24.33 23.08 18.73
N LEU A 481 23.78 23.98 19.54
CA LEU A 481 22.34 24.24 19.59
C LEU A 481 21.84 24.85 18.28
N GLU A 482 22.58 25.80 17.69
CA GLU A 482 22.24 26.40 16.39
C GLU A 482 22.31 25.37 15.27
N PHE A 483 23.32 24.51 15.25
CA PHE A 483 23.43 23.43 14.27
C PHE A 483 22.25 22.47 14.34
N ILE A 484 21.94 21.93 15.52
CA ILE A 484 20.82 21.00 15.71
C ILE A 484 19.47 21.64 15.30
N LYS A 485 19.27 22.92 15.60
CA LYS A 485 18.04 23.65 15.22
C LYS A 485 17.89 23.89 13.71
N ASN A 486 19.00 23.82 12.97
CA ASN A 486 19.07 24.09 11.55
C ASN A 486 19.35 22.82 10.73
N LEU A 487 19.31 21.64 11.36
CA LEU A 487 19.13 20.39 10.63
C LEU A 487 17.69 20.41 10.13
N ASP A 488 17.56 20.55 8.81
CA ASP A 488 16.31 20.81 8.06
C ASP A 488 15.06 20.11 8.62
#